data_AF-A0AAJ0TN36-F1
#
_entry.id   AF-A0AAJ0TN36-F1
#
_cell.length_a   1.000
_cell.length_b   1.000
_cell.length_c   1.000
_cell.angle_alpha   90.00
_cell.angle_beta   90.00
_cell.angle_gamma   90.00
#
_symmetry.space_group_name_H-M   'P 1'
#
loop_
_entity.id
_entity.type
_entity.pdbx_description
1 polymer ?
#
loop_
_entity_poly.entity_id
_entity_poly.type
_entity_poly.pdbx_seq_one_letter_code
_entity_poly.pdbx_strand_id
1 'polypeptide(L)'
;MAKPLMTKKFEITSELGFPTNVYFDMLGWLDKNKYDFKKTNDWLYINPKTAQHAEVAQRRQAIEQRLAQVMINIGDLRRDVELLKHDLRKFESALEHHKKNDLDVLKSDYIDFIDQQTPNSMLKLAQAGRFPSIVVDFFRIKSERDIEDLKISKSEKSLLKIKWKLFQQWRSTFAQGVEDRVRVLREEINSRQASLDNYKDSIRPYLEAIHKIRTSEEHPTDVFSDPTLIEGFLTSVAGVDLAAWRGAKLPGKQMYPDRREYHEGREVEKFDYYVYFDIKIKRRQVIIKGKEIEDMLVTIEGHLKSWQEIEAKKKEIKAMEDAILRSLEEFRGTRELAQPSEKSRREESTLEKLKKTLSASAQYVVPKVGEPESIMKRVVKEQVIELYDAIKESAGALKLQRMPTEGR
;
A
#
# COMPACT_ATOMS: atom_id res chain seq x y z
N MET A 1 5.63 -25.07 -15.40
CA MET A 1 4.40 -25.25 -14.60
C MET A 1 3.92 -26.68 -14.75
N ALA A 2 3.42 -27.31 -13.69
CA ALA A 2 2.83 -28.64 -13.78
C ALA A 2 1.56 -28.59 -14.64
N LYS A 3 1.43 -29.52 -15.58
CA LYS A 3 0.23 -29.65 -16.44
C LYS A 3 -1.00 -29.91 -15.55
N PRO A 4 -2.16 -29.28 -15.80
CA PRO A 4 -3.37 -29.57 -15.03
C PRO A 4 -3.74 -31.05 -15.14
N LEU A 5 -4.23 -31.61 -14.03
CA LEU A 5 -4.73 -32.99 -13.99
C LEU A 5 -6.03 -33.12 -14.78
N MET A 6 -6.79 -32.03 -14.84
CA MET A 6 -8.04 -31.94 -15.59
C MET A 6 -8.32 -30.47 -15.92
N THR A 7 -8.77 -30.22 -17.14
CA THR A 7 -9.24 -28.90 -17.56
C THR A 7 -10.66 -29.04 -18.07
N LYS A 8 -11.56 -28.19 -17.59
CA LYS A 8 -12.93 -28.07 -18.10
C LYS A 8 -13.15 -26.64 -18.55
N LYS A 9 -13.70 -26.50 -19.75
CA LYS A 9 -14.13 -25.23 -20.32
C LYS A 9 -15.63 -25.31 -20.58
N PHE A 10 -16.35 -24.24 -20.30
CA PHE A 10 -17.73 -24.10 -20.77
C PHE A 10 -18.02 -22.64 -21.09
N GLU A 11 -18.90 -22.48 -22.06
CA GLU A 11 -19.37 -21.22 -22.58
C GLU A 11 -20.87 -21.11 -22.32
N ILE A 12 -21.28 -19.98 -21.76
CA ILE A 12 -22.65 -19.66 -21.42
C ILE A 12 -23.01 -18.39 -22.17
N THR A 13 -24.00 -18.48 -23.06
CA THR A 13 -24.56 -17.33 -23.77
C THR A 13 -25.95 -17.04 -23.23
N SER A 14 -26.21 -15.81 -22.78
CA SER A 14 -27.52 -15.40 -22.28
C SER A 14 -27.80 -13.92 -22.48
N GLU A 15 -28.98 -13.48 -22.03
CA GLU A 15 -29.33 -12.06 -21.91
C GLU A 15 -28.55 -11.39 -20.77
N LEU A 16 -28.61 -10.05 -20.72
CA LEU A 16 -27.85 -9.20 -19.80
C LEU A 16 -28.04 -9.61 -18.31
N GLY A 17 -26.93 -9.71 -17.57
CA GLY A 17 -26.93 -9.89 -16.11
C GLY A 17 -26.99 -11.35 -15.63
N PHE A 18 -27.57 -12.27 -16.38
CA PHE A 18 -27.73 -13.67 -15.99
C PHE A 18 -26.40 -14.44 -15.75
N PRO A 19 -25.32 -14.25 -16.53
CA PRO A 19 -24.05 -14.95 -16.30
C PRO A 19 -23.41 -14.58 -14.96
N THR A 20 -23.73 -13.41 -14.41
CA THR A 20 -23.19 -12.96 -13.12
C THR A 20 -23.67 -13.84 -11.96
N ASN A 21 -24.90 -14.36 -12.03
CA ASN A 21 -25.42 -15.27 -10.99
C ASN A 21 -24.62 -16.57 -10.95
N VAL A 22 -24.23 -17.08 -12.12
CA VAL A 22 -23.39 -18.29 -12.23
C VAL A 22 -22.05 -18.11 -11.54
N TYR A 23 -21.46 -16.91 -11.63
CA TYR A 23 -20.25 -16.56 -10.89
C TYR A 23 -20.46 -16.63 -9.36
N PHE A 24 -21.53 -16.02 -8.84
CA PHE A 24 -21.80 -16.01 -7.42
C PHE A 24 -22.18 -17.39 -6.87
N ASP A 25 -22.93 -18.18 -7.63
CA ASP A 25 -23.25 -19.56 -7.27
C ASP A 25 -21.98 -20.42 -7.19
N MET A 26 -21.04 -20.22 -8.13
CA MET A 26 -19.74 -20.88 -8.10
C MET A 26 -18.96 -20.52 -6.83
N LEU A 27 -18.92 -19.23 -6.45
CA LEU A 27 -18.30 -18.81 -5.20
C LEU A 27 -19.02 -19.43 -3.97
N GLY A 28 -20.35 -19.47 -3.99
CA GLY A 28 -21.15 -20.11 -2.95
C GLY A 28 -20.87 -21.61 -2.85
N TRP A 29 -20.67 -22.30 -3.97
CA TRP A 29 -20.25 -23.70 -3.99
C TRP A 29 -18.86 -23.89 -3.38
N LEU A 30 -17.89 -23.03 -3.74
CA LEU A 30 -16.54 -23.09 -3.18
C LEU A 30 -16.56 -22.90 -1.65
N ASP A 31 -17.31 -21.91 -1.17
CA ASP A 31 -17.46 -21.63 0.26
C ASP A 31 -18.17 -22.78 1.00
N LYS A 32 -19.29 -23.28 0.46
CA LYS A 32 -20.02 -24.44 1.00
C LYS A 32 -19.13 -25.67 1.13
N ASN A 33 -18.24 -25.88 0.17
CA ASN A 33 -17.28 -26.97 0.15
C ASN A 33 -15.98 -26.68 0.90
N LYS A 34 -15.87 -25.56 1.62
CA LYS A 34 -14.72 -25.19 2.46
C LYS A 34 -13.43 -25.01 1.67
N TYR A 35 -13.51 -24.44 0.47
CA TYR A 35 -12.34 -23.94 -0.24
C TYR A 35 -12.00 -22.54 0.27
N ASP A 36 -10.73 -22.32 0.55
CA ASP A 36 -10.19 -20.96 0.58
C ASP A 36 -10.05 -20.48 -0.86
N PHE A 37 -10.50 -19.28 -1.17
CA PHE A 37 -10.26 -18.70 -2.50
C PHE A 37 -9.86 -17.24 -2.41
N LYS A 38 -8.99 -16.82 -3.34
CA LYS A 38 -8.56 -15.44 -3.50
C LYS A 38 -8.63 -15.05 -4.97
N LYS A 39 -9.06 -13.81 -5.22
CA LYS A 39 -8.95 -13.19 -6.53
C LYS A 39 -7.49 -12.87 -6.80
N THR A 40 -6.93 -13.40 -7.89
CA THR A 40 -5.53 -13.19 -8.26
C THR A 40 -5.37 -12.09 -9.30
N ASN A 41 -6.37 -11.92 -10.17
CA ASN A 41 -6.35 -10.95 -11.24
C ASN A 41 -7.77 -10.48 -11.57
N ASP A 42 -7.90 -9.22 -11.95
CA ASP A 42 -9.16 -8.58 -12.33
C ASP A 42 -8.82 -7.59 -13.45
N TRP A 43 -9.44 -7.77 -14.61
CA TRP A 43 -9.15 -6.96 -15.79
C TRP A 43 -10.42 -6.66 -16.57
N LEU A 44 -10.45 -5.46 -17.15
CA LEU A 44 -11.55 -4.97 -17.98
C LEU A 44 -10.97 -4.39 -19.26
N TYR A 45 -11.25 -5.05 -20.37
CA TYR A 45 -10.96 -4.55 -21.69
C TYR A 45 -12.21 -3.94 -22.30
N ILE A 46 -12.10 -2.72 -22.82
CA ILE A 46 -13.17 -2.04 -23.54
C ILE A 46 -12.61 -1.63 -24.89
N ASN A 47 -13.39 -1.84 -25.95
CA ASN A 47 -12.99 -1.45 -27.28
C ASN A 47 -12.73 0.07 -27.35
N PRO A 48 -11.52 0.52 -27.77
CA PRO A 48 -11.12 1.92 -27.79
C PRO A 48 -12.06 2.85 -28.58
N LYS A 49 -12.75 2.30 -29.59
CA LYS A 49 -13.63 3.05 -30.49
C LYS A 49 -15.02 3.33 -29.89
N THR A 50 -15.31 2.83 -28.68
CA THR A 50 -16.65 2.95 -28.06
C THR A 50 -16.75 4.17 -27.15
N ALA A 51 -17.96 4.74 -27.04
CA ALA A 51 -18.24 5.82 -26.08
C ALA A 51 -17.95 5.42 -24.62
N GLN A 52 -18.16 4.15 -24.27
CA GLN A 52 -17.82 3.61 -22.95
C GLN A 52 -16.32 3.63 -22.65
N HIS A 53 -15.47 3.38 -23.64
CA HIS A 53 -14.03 3.50 -23.45
C HIS A 53 -13.65 4.95 -23.13
N ALA A 54 -14.21 5.92 -23.86
CA ALA A 54 -13.96 7.34 -23.58
C ALA A 54 -14.42 7.73 -22.17
N GLU A 55 -15.57 7.23 -21.71
CA GLU A 55 -16.06 7.45 -20.35
C GLU A 55 -15.13 6.83 -19.29
N VAL A 56 -14.70 5.57 -19.48
CA VAL A 56 -13.79 4.90 -18.55
C VAL A 56 -12.41 5.54 -18.54
N ALA A 57 -11.90 5.97 -19.69
CA ALA A 57 -10.67 6.73 -19.80
C ALA A 57 -10.77 8.08 -19.09
N GLN A 58 -11.88 8.81 -19.25
CA GLN A 58 -12.12 10.07 -18.55
C GLN A 58 -12.22 9.86 -17.03
N ARG A 59 -12.91 8.81 -16.58
CA ARG A 59 -12.98 8.44 -15.16
C ARG A 59 -11.59 8.10 -14.61
N ARG A 60 -10.79 7.32 -15.34
CA ARG A 60 -9.41 7.01 -14.98
C ARG A 60 -8.57 8.28 -14.85
N GLN A 61 -8.62 9.16 -15.85
CA GLN A 61 -7.90 10.44 -15.83
C GLN A 61 -8.33 11.31 -14.64
N ALA A 62 -9.63 11.37 -14.34
CA ALA A 62 -10.13 12.12 -13.17
C ALA A 62 -9.62 11.53 -11.85
N ILE A 63 -9.50 10.19 -11.75
CA ILE A 63 -8.91 9.52 -10.57
C ILE A 63 -7.41 9.83 -10.49
N GLU A 64 -6.68 9.76 -11.60
CA GLU A 64 -5.25 10.09 -11.67
C GLU A 64 -4.98 11.56 -11.28
N GLN A 65 -5.81 12.50 -11.73
CA GLN A 65 -5.72 13.91 -11.33
C GLN A 65 -5.99 14.12 -9.84
N ARG A 66 -7.02 13.45 -9.29
CA ARG A 66 -7.30 13.50 -7.85
C ARG A 66 -6.14 12.91 -7.05
N LEU A 67 -5.59 11.79 -7.50
CA LEU A 67 -4.42 11.17 -6.88
C LEU A 67 -3.24 12.15 -6.88
N ALA A 68 -2.94 12.79 -8.01
CA ALA A 68 -1.88 13.79 -8.10
C ALA A 68 -2.10 14.95 -7.12
N GLN A 69 -3.33 15.45 -6.98
CA GLN A 69 -3.64 16.51 -6.03
C GLN A 69 -3.42 16.07 -4.57
N VAL A 70 -3.89 14.87 -4.19
CA VAL A 70 -3.67 14.35 -2.84
C VAL A 70 -2.17 14.14 -2.57
N MET A 71 -1.41 13.72 -3.56
CA MET A 71 0.04 13.55 -3.47
C MET A 71 0.77 14.88 -3.22
N ILE A 72 0.35 15.97 -3.90
CA ILE A 72 0.88 17.31 -3.63
C ILE A 72 0.60 17.69 -2.16
N ASN A 73 -0.64 17.49 -1.70
CA ASN A 73 -1.03 17.80 -0.33
C ASN A 73 -0.23 17.00 0.71
N ILE A 74 0.06 15.71 0.45
CA ILE A 74 0.93 14.89 1.30
C ILE A 74 2.36 15.44 1.33
N GLY A 75 2.87 15.85 0.17
CA GLY A 75 4.20 16.46 0.06
C GLY A 75 4.31 17.75 0.87
N ASP A 76 3.28 18.60 0.81
CA ASP A 76 3.20 19.83 1.60
C ASP A 76 3.12 19.52 3.11
N LEU A 77 2.22 18.62 3.53
CA LEU A 77 2.09 18.21 4.94
C LEU A 77 3.38 17.62 5.51
N ARG A 78 4.12 16.84 4.70
CA ARG A 78 5.42 16.29 5.13
C ARG A 78 6.45 17.40 5.35
N ARG A 79 6.52 18.38 4.45
CA ARG A 79 7.39 19.54 4.61
C ARG A 79 7.02 20.32 5.88
N ASP A 80 5.73 20.54 6.11
CA ASP A 80 5.23 21.23 7.31
C ASP A 80 5.63 20.49 8.59
N VAL A 81 5.46 19.16 8.64
CA VAL A 81 5.87 18.35 9.80
C VAL A 81 7.36 18.48 10.09
N GLU A 82 8.21 18.46 9.07
CA GLU A 82 9.66 18.59 9.26
C GLU A 82 10.07 19.99 9.71
N LEU A 83 9.42 21.04 9.20
CA LEU A 83 9.60 22.41 9.69
C LEU A 83 9.19 22.53 11.17
N LEU A 84 8.02 21.99 11.54
CA LEU A 84 7.54 22.01 12.92
C LEU A 84 8.46 21.21 13.86
N LYS A 85 8.98 20.05 13.44
CA LYS A 85 9.97 19.28 14.23
C LYS A 85 11.28 20.02 14.40
N HIS A 86 11.75 20.70 13.36
CA HIS A 86 12.94 21.53 13.45
C HIS A 86 12.75 22.66 14.48
N ASP A 87 11.61 23.35 14.43
CA ASP A 87 11.30 24.40 15.39
C ASP A 87 11.13 23.85 16.81
N LEU A 88 10.47 22.70 16.96
CA LEU A 88 10.36 21.99 18.23
C LEU A 88 11.74 21.72 18.84
N ARG A 89 12.70 21.20 18.06
CA ARG A 89 14.09 20.97 18.53
C ARG A 89 14.75 22.25 19.02
N LYS A 90 14.54 23.39 18.35
CA LYS A 90 15.08 24.68 18.79
C LYS A 90 14.49 25.10 20.14
N PHE A 91 13.17 25.00 20.30
CA PHE A 91 12.52 25.37 21.56
C PHE A 91 12.87 24.41 22.71
N GLU A 92 12.99 23.11 22.45
CA GLU A 92 13.45 22.14 23.44
C GLU A 92 14.90 22.42 23.89
N SER A 93 15.79 22.75 22.95
CA SER A 93 17.16 23.17 23.28
C SER A 93 17.18 24.44 24.14
N ALA A 94 16.37 25.44 23.82
CA ALA A 94 16.26 26.67 24.60
C ALA A 94 15.75 26.39 26.04
N LEU A 95 14.81 25.46 26.16
CA LEU A 95 14.28 25.03 27.45
C LEU A 95 15.32 24.26 28.28
N GLU A 96 16.16 23.44 27.64
CA GLU A 96 17.31 22.81 28.31
C GLU A 96 18.33 23.84 28.81
N HIS A 97 18.64 24.87 28.02
CA HIS A 97 19.54 25.95 28.44
C HIS A 97 18.98 26.70 29.64
N HIS A 98 17.67 26.94 29.66
CA HIS A 98 16.99 27.53 30.81
C HIS A 98 17.11 26.64 32.06
N LYS A 99 16.89 25.32 31.94
CA LYS A 99 17.02 24.36 33.05
C LYS A 99 18.44 24.27 33.60
N LYS A 100 19.45 24.32 32.73
CA LYS A 100 20.87 24.35 33.11
C LYS A 100 21.29 25.68 33.72
N ASN A 101 20.41 26.69 33.65
CA ASN A 101 20.63 28.03 34.15
C ASN A 101 21.89 28.70 33.57
N ASP A 102 22.20 28.39 32.31
CA ASP A 102 23.34 28.96 31.61
C ASP A 102 23.03 30.42 31.25
N LEU A 103 23.52 31.32 32.10
CA LEU A 103 23.19 32.73 32.02
C LEU A 103 23.71 33.37 30.72
N ASP A 104 24.85 32.89 30.20
CA ASP A 104 25.46 33.46 29.01
C ASP A 104 24.67 33.05 27.76
N VAL A 105 24.24 31.78 27.68
CA VAL A 105 23.38 31.32 26.58
C VAL A 105 22.04 32.05 26.58
N LEU A 106 21.40 32.19 27.75
CA LEU A 106 20.14 32.93 27.87
C LEU A 106 20.27 34.42 27.49
N LYS A 107 21.41 35.04 27.79
CA LYS A 107 21.68 36.41 27.34
C LYS A 107 21.86 36.50 25.84
N SER A 108 22.52 35.52 25.23
CA SER A 108 22.64 35.42 23.78
C SER A 108 21.26 35.33 23.14
N ASP A 109 20.42 34.39 23.61
CA ASP A 109 19.05 34.23 23.13
C ASP A 109 18.22 35.51 23.30
N TYR A 110 18.35 36.20 24.44
CA TYR A 110 17.68 37.49 24.66
C TYR A 110 18.12 38.56 23.66
N ILE A 111 19.42 38.64 23.36
CA ILE A 111 19.96 39.60 22.39
C ILE A 111 19.40 39.32 20.99
N ASP A 112 19.44 38.05 20.58
CA ASP A 112 19.04 37.63 19.25
C ASP A 112 17.52 37.74 19.03
N PHE A 113 16.71 37.34 20.00
CA PHE A 113 15.25 37.29 19.83
C PHE A 113 14.51 38.56 20.22
N ILE A 114 14.91 39.21 21.32
CA ILE A 114 14.15 40.32 21.92
C ILE A 114 14.82 41.65 21.62
N ASP A 115 16.12 41.74 21.91
CA ASP A 115 16.82 43.02 21.86
C ASP A 115 16.93 43.55 20.42
N GLN A 116 17.18 42.68 19.43
CA GLN A 116 17.30 43.05 18.02
C GLN A 116 16.05 43.78 17.48
N GLN A 117 14.87 43.44 17.99
CA GLN A 117 13.59 44.05 17.59
C GLN A 117 13.38 45.44 18.19
N THR A 118 14.14 45.80 19.23
CA THR A 118 14.04 47.15 19.83
C THR A 118 14.78 48.20 19.00
N PRO A 119 14.30 49.46 18.95
CA PRO A 119 15.01 50.56 18.29
C PRO A 119 16.38 50.81 18.91
N ASN A 120 16.49 50.62 20.23
CA ASN A 120 17.70 50.78 21.02
C ASN A 120 18.38 49.42 21.29
N SER A 121 18.52 48.58 20.26
CA SER A 121 19.21 47.29 20.45
C SER A 121 20.69 47.53 20.73
N MET A 122 21.26 46.75 21.63
CA MET A 122 22.66 46.77 22.00
C MET A 122 23.56 46.54 20.79
N LEU A 123 23.16 45.64 19.88
CA LEU A 123 23.84 45.41 18.61
C LEU A 123 23.85 46.64 17.69
N LYS A 124 22.70 47.29 17.49
CA LYS A 124 22.59 48.50 16.64
C LYS A 124 23.37 49.67 17.24
N LEU A 125 23.32 49.82 18.55
CA LEU A 125 24.07 50.85 19.27
C LEU A 125 25.58 50.63 19.10
N ALA A 126 26.07 49.42 19.35
CA ALA A 126 27.47 49.06 19.15
C ALA A 126 27.93 49.29 17.69
N GLN A 127 27.13 48.87 16.70
CA GLN A 127 27.41 49.07 15.27
C GLN A 127 27.43 50.55 14.87
N ALA A 128 26.57 51.38 15.46
CA ALA A 128 26.56 52.82 15.25
C ALA A 128 27.71 53.57 15.96
N GLY A 129 28.64 52.83 16.61
CA GLY A 129 29.73 53.40 17.41
C GLY A 129 29.25 54.02 18.73
N ARG A 130 27.98 53.85 19.09
CA ARG A 130 27.39 54.32 20.35
C ARG A 130 27.44 53.19 21.36
N PHE A 131 28.38 53.26 22.31
CA PHE A 131 28.65 52.20 23.30
C PHE A 131 29.17 50.89 22.66
N PRO A 132 30.42 50.87 22.16
CA PRO A 132 30.97 49.72 21.43
C PRO A 132 31.07 48.44 22.28
N SER A 133 31.23 48.58 23.61
CA SER A 133 31.41 47.45 24.53
C SER A 133 30.11 46.95 25.16
N ILE A 134 28.95 47.59 24.88
CA ILE A 134 27.69 47.33 25.60
C ILE A 134 27.27 45.86 25.59
N VAL A 135 27.50 45.14 24.48
CA VAL A 135 27.19 43.70 24.37
C VAL A 135 28.12 42.90 25.28
N VAL A 136 29.43 43.13 25.21
CA VAL A 136 30.44 42.45 26.03
C VAL A 136 30.21 42.73 27.52
N ASP A 137 29.88 43.97 27.86
CA ASP A 137 29.59 44.39 29.22
C ASP A 137 28.28 43.76 29.73
N PHE A 138 27.28 43.58 28.87
CA PHE A 138 26.06 42.83 29.21
C PHE A 138 26.34 41.37 29.57
N PHE A 139 27.23 40.68 28.85
CA PHE A 139 27.65 39.32 29.20
C PHE A 139 28.38 39.24 30.56
N ARG A 140 29.09 40.28 30.97
CA ARG A 140 29.82 40.30 32.26
C ARG A 140 28.93 40.45 33.49
N ILE A 141 27.73 41.04 33.34
CA ILE A 141 26.82 41.35 34.46
C ILE A 141 26.14 40.08 34.99
N LYS A 142 26.34 39.71 36.25
CA LYS A 142 25.59 38.63 36.93
C LYS A 142 24.53 39.17 37.88
N SER A 143 24.73 40.38 38.40
CA SER A 143 23.83 41.08 39.31
C SER A 143 23.72 42.57 38.96
N GLU A 144 22.65 43.24 39.42
CA GLU A 144 22.49 44.69 39.20
C GLU A 144 23.62 45.52 39.85
N ARG A 145 24.29 44.97 40.87
CA ARG A 145 25.42 45.63 41.55
C ARG A 145 26.67 45.66 40.67
N ASP A 146 26.89 44.61 39.88
CA ASP A 146 28.06 44.50 39.00
C ASP A 146 28.09 45.64 37.96
N ILE A 147 26.93 46.21 37.63
CA ILE A 147 26.78 47.34 36.70
C ILE A 147 27.44 48.61 37.28
N GLU A 148 27.41 48.78 38.60
CA GLU A 148 28.02 49.94 39.25
C GLU A 148 29.55 49.86 39.24
N ASP A 149 30.11 48.65 39.26
CA ASP A 149 31.55 48.39 39.27
C ASP A 149 32.20 48.48 37.87
N LEU A 150 31.40 48.46 36.79
CA LEU A 150 31.90 48.61 35.42
C LEU A 150 32.50 50.01 35.20
N LYS A 151 33.68 50.06 34.57
CA LYS A 151 34.37 51.31 34.20
C LYS A 151 33.84 51.89 32.88
N ILE A 152 32.55 52.20 32.85
CA ILE A 152 31.83 52.70 31.67
C ILE A 152 31.08 54.00 31.97
N SER A 153 30.58 54.67 30.93
CA SER A 153 29.89 55.96 31.07
C SER A 153 28.58 55.84 31.87
N LYS A 154 28.15 56.93 32.54
CA LYS A 154 26.89 56.94 33.32
C LYS A 154 25.67 56.60 32.45
N SER A 155 25.63 57.09 31.22
CA SER A 155 24.56 56.82 30.27
C SER A 155 24.50 55.34 29.88
N GLU A 156 25.65 54.70 29.69
CA GLU A 156 25.76 53.27 29.39
C GLU A 156 25.33 52.40 30.58
N LYS A 157 25.72 52.78 31.82
CA LYS A 157 25.23 52.11 33.04
C LYS A 157 23.71 52.17 33.15
N SER A 158 23.10 53.32 32.88
CA SER A 158 21.64 53.49 32.93
C SER A 158 20.94 52.59 31.91
N LEU A 159 21.47 52.54 30.69
CA LEU A 159 20.94 51.67 29.64
C LEU A 159 21.11 50.18 29.99
N LEU A 160 22.27 49.77 30.49
CA LEU A 160 22.49 48.39 30.95
C LEU A 160 21.57 47.99 32.10
N LYS A 161 21.27 48.90 33.04
CA LYS A 161 20.27 48.65 34.10
C LYS A 161 18.88 48.37 33.51
N ILE A 162 18.46 49.16 32.51
CA ILE A 162 17.18 48.94 31.82
C ILE A 162 17.18 47.58 31.10
N LYS A 163 18.23 47.29 30.32
CA LYS A 163 18.35 46.01 29.58
C LYS A 163 18.42 44.81 30.51
N TRP A 164 19.10 44.93 31.64
CA TRP A 164 19.17 43.88 32.66
C TRP A 164 17.80 43.60 33.29
N LYS A 165 17.03 44.64 33.64
CA LYS A 165 15.66 44.46 34.15
C LYS A 165 14.76 43.79 33.12
N LEU A 166 14.83 44.21 31.87
CA LEU A 166 14.09 43.58 30.77
C LEU A 166 14.49 42.11 30.57
N PHE A 167 15.78 41.80 30.66
CA PHE A 167 16.27 40.41 30.61
C PHE A 167 15.75 39.56 31.76
N GLN A 168 15.74 40.07 33.00
CA GLN A 168 15.20 39.33 34.15
C GLN A 168 13.69 39.08 34.02
N GLN A 169 12.94 40.10 33.58
CA GLN A 169 11.51 39.97 33.33
C GLN A 169 11.23 38.96 32.21
N TRP A 170 11.96 39.07 31.09
CA TRP A 170 11.90 38.10 30.00
C TRP A 170 12.22 36.70 30.52
N ARG A 171 13.33 36.50 31.23
CA ARG A 171 13.74 35.19 31.76
C ARG A 171 12.67 34.57 32.67
N SER A 172 11.95 35.37 33.46
CA SER A 172 10.88 34.88 34.33
C SER A 172 9.64 34.40 33.56
N THR A 173 9.37 34.97 32.38
CA THR A 173 8.21 34.64 31.53
C THR A 173 8.56 33.70 30.38
N PHE A 174 9.84 33.63 30.01
CA PHE A 174 10.37 32.90 28.87
C PHE A 174 10.17 31.40 29.02
N ALA A 175 10.45 30.84 30.20
CA ALA A 175 10.30 29.40 30.43
C ALA A 175 8.87 28.92 30.18
N GLN A 176 7.88 29.63 30.74
CA GLN A 176 6.47 29.33 30.55
C GLN A 176 6.06 29.49 29.08
N GLY A 177 6.48 30.58 28.43
CA GLY A 177 6.18 30.81 27.01
C GLY A 177 6.78 29.74 26.08
N VAL A 178 8.01 29.30 26.35
CA VAL A 178 8.66 28.21 25.58
C VAL A 178 8.00 26.88 25.86
N GLU A 179 7.65 26.56 27.11
CA GLU A 179 6.90 25.35 27.47
C GLU A 179 5.54 25.29 26.77
N ASP A 180 4.79 26.38 26.78
CA ASP A 180 3.51 26.49 26.09
C ASP A 180 3.70 26.32 24.57
N ARG A 181 4.74 26.92 23.99
CA ARG A 181 5.03 26.78 22.56
C ARG A 181 5.42 25.35 22.19
N VAL A 182 6.23 24.68 23.00
CA VAL A 182 6.59 23.26 22.83
C VAL A 182 5.33 22.39 22.86
N ARG A 183 4.42 22.64 23.80
CA ARG A 183 3.13 21.91 23.88
C ARG A 183 2.32 22.09 22.60
N VAL A 184 2.13 23.33 22.15
CA VAL A 184 1.38 23.64 20.92
C VAL A 184 2.02 23.00 19.69
N LEU A 185 3.35 23.08 19.55
CA LEU A 185 4.05 22.46 18.41
C LEU A 185 3.90 20.94 18.40
N ARG A 186 3.93 20.27 19.56
CA ARG A 186 3.69 18.82 19.64
C ARG A 186 2.26 18.46 19.24
N GLU A 187 1.27 19.22 19.71
CA GLU A 187 -0.13 19.04 19.31
C GLU A 187 -0.31 19.24 17.80
N GLU A 188 0.31 20.27 17.23
CA GLU A 188 0.27 20.55 15.80
C GLU A 188 0.94 19.44 14.99
N ILE A 189 2.15 18.98 15.38
CA ILE A 189 2.83 17.84 14.74
C ILE A 189 1.94 16.61 14.76
N ASN A 190 1.33 16.28 15.89
CA ASN A 190 0.44 15.13 16.02
C ASN A 190 -0.79 15.26 15.10
N SER A 191 -1.39 16.45 15.05
CA SER A 191 -2.53 16.73 14.16
C SER A 191 -2.16 16.58 12.68
N ARG A 192 -1.00 17.10 12.27
CA ARG A 192 -0.48 17.00 10.90
C ARG A 192 -0.12 15.56 10.53
N GLN A 193 0.46 14.81 11.47
CA GLN A 193 0.77 13.40 11.29
C GLN A 193 -0.51 12.56 11.12
N ALA A 194 -1.53 12.80 11.95
CA ALA A 194 -2.83 12.15 11.81
C ALA A 194 -3.50 12.49 10.47
N SER A 195 -3.40 13.74 10.03
CA SER A 195 -3.91 14.16 8.72
C SER A 195 -3.18 13.45 7.58
N LEU A 196 -1.86 13.33 7.69
CA LEU A 196 -1.03 12.63 6.72
C LEU A 196 -1.39 11.14 6.65
N ASP A 197 -1.69 10.50 7.78
CA ASP A 197 -2.15 9.11 7.80
C ASP A 197 -3.56 8.96 7.21
N ASN A 198 -4.49 9.88 7.50
CA ASN A 198 -5.81 9.91 6.86
C ASN A 198 -5.72 10.08 5.33
N TYR A 199 -4.80 10.92 4.84
CA TYR A 199 -4.57 11.08 3.40
C TYR A 199 -3.98 9.81 2.78
N LYS A 200 -3.08 9.10 3.48
CA LYS A 200 -2.57 7.80 3.01
C LYS A 200 -3.68 6.77 2.87
N ASP A 201 -4.59 6.70 3.84
CA ASP A 201 -5.71 5.76 3.81
C ASP A 201 -6.71 6.12 2.70
N SER A 202 -6.93 7.43 2.48
CA SER A 202 -7.80 7.94 1.43
C SER A 202 -7.30 7.66 0.01
N ILE A 203 -5.99 7.46 -0.17
CA ILE A 203 -5.35 7.17 -1.46
C ILE A 203 -5.61 5.73 -1.93
N ARG A 204 -5.66 4.77 -1.00
CA ARG A 204 -5.86 3.33 -1.29
C ARG A 204 -7.01 3.05 -2.28
N PRO A 205 -8.26 3.55 -2.07
CA PRO A 205 -9.36 3.25 -3.00
C PRO A 205 -9.15 3.81 -4.41
N TYR A 206 -8.47 4.94 -4.57
CA TYR A 206 -8.20 5.52 -5.90
C TYR A 206 -7.21 4.68 -6.69
N LEU A 207 -6.18 4.15 -6.03
CA LEU A 207 -5.19 3.28 -6.66
C LEU A 207 -5.75 1.92 -7.02
N GLU A 208 -6.56 1.34 -6.12
CA GLU A 208 -7.29 0.11 -6.43
C GLU A 208 -8.19 0.31 -7.65
N ALA A 209 -8.84 1.47 -7.77
CA ALA A 209 -9.64 1.80 -8.95
C ALA A 209 -8.79 1.92 -10.22
N ILE A 210 -7.64 2.60 -10.16
CA ILE A 210 -6.71 2.69 -11.32
C ILE A 210 -6.18 1.31 -11.72
N HIS A 211 -5.75 0.49 -10.75
CA HIS A 211 -5.24 -0.86 -11.03
C HIS A 211 -6.30 -1.79 -11.63
N LYS A 212 -7.58 -1.65 -11.22
CA LYS A 212 -8.70 -2.38 -11.83
C LYS A 212 -8.96 -1.92 -13.26
N ILE A 213 -8.78 -0.62 -13.54
CA ILE A 213 -8.91 -0.07 -14.89
C ILE A 213 -7.59 -0.30 -15.65
N ARG A 214 -7.33 -1.56 -16.00
CA ARG A 214 -6.31 -1.91 -16.99
C ARG A 214 -6.88 -1.75 -18.39
N THR A 215 -6.85 -0.53 -18.91
CA THR A 215 -6.88 -0.30 -20.36
C THR A 215 -5.57 -0.84 -20.94
N SER A 216 -5.50 -2.14 -21.20
CA SER A 216 -4.31 -2.73 -21.80
C SER A 216 -4.20 -2.30 -23.26
N GLU A 217 -3.12 -1.61 -23.60
CA GLU A 217 -2.64 -1.49 -24.98
C GLU A 217 -2.05 -2.82 -25.48
N GLU A 218 -1.64 -3.71 -24.56
CA GLU A 218 -1.18 -5.06 -24.86
C GLU A 218 -2.37 -5.94 -25.29
N HIS A 219 -2.53 -5.99 -26.60
CA HIS A 219 -3.49 -6.78 -27.35
C HIS A 219 -3.75 -8.21 -26.82
N PRO A 220 -5.02 -8.61 -26.75
CA PRO A 220 -5.46 -9.86 -27.32
C PRO A 220 -6.07 -9.52 -28.69
N THR A 221 -5.23 -9.38 -29.72
CA THR A 221 -5.66 -9.24 -31.13
C THR A 221 -6.66 -10.33 -31.52
N ASP A 222 -6.64 -11.47 -30.82
CA ASP A 222 -7.49 -12.62 -31.06
C ASP A 222 -8.94 -12.44 -30.55
N VAL A 223 -9.22 -11.51 -29.62
CA VAL A 223 -10.55 -11.38 -29.01
C VAL A 223 -11.47 -10.43 -29.80
N PHE A 224 -10.88 -9.49 -30.55
CA PHE A 224 -11.62 -8.50 -31.36
C PHE A 224 -11.38 -8.62 -32.88
N SER A 225 -10.66 -9.65 -33.32
CA SER A 225 -10.48 -9.98 -34.74
C SER A 225 -11.68 -10.70 -35.36
N ASP A 226 -12.72 -10.97 -34.57
CA ASP A 226 -13.97 -11.56 -35.01
C ASP A 226 -14.71 -10.60 -35.96
N PRO A 227 -14.87 -10.95 -37.26
CA PRO A 227 -15.50 -10.09 -38.25
C PRO A 227 -17.00 -9.84 -37.99
N THR A 228 -17.61 -10.54 -37.03
CA THR A 228 -18.99 -10.31 -36.61
C THR A 228 -19.13 -9.19 -35.58
N LEU A 229 -18.03 -8.69 -35.02
CA LEU A 229 -18.03 -7.51 -34.16
C LEU A 229 -18.19 -6.24 -34.99
N ILE A 230 -19.33 -5.57 -34.82
CA ILE A 230 -19.59 -4.30 -35.51
C ILE A 230 -18.85 -3.19 -34.76
N GLU A 231 -17.91 -2.52 -35.44
CA GLU A 231 -17.21 -1.36 -34.91
C GLU A 231 -18.22 -0.26 -34.52
N GLY A 232 -18.17 0.22 -33.26
CA GLY A 232 -19.02 1.30 -32.74
C GLY A 232 -20.06 0.90 -31.68
N PHE A 233 -20.30 -0.40 -31.46
CA PHE A 233 -21.21 -0.89 -30.40
C PHE A 233 -20.48 -1.21 -29.09
N LEU A 234 -21.21 -1.17 -27.96
CA LEU A 234 -20.70 -1.59 -26.65
C LEU A 234 -20.08 -2.98 -26.76
N THR A 235 -18.76 -3.04 -26.72
CA THR A 235 -18.01 -4.30 -26.72
C THR A 235 -16.98 -4.21 -25.61
N SER A 236 -17.27 -4.95 -24.54
CA SER A 236 -16.41 -5.06 -23.36
C SER A 236 -16.12 -6.52 -23.10
N VAL A 237 -14.90 -6.80 -22.67
CA VAL A 237 -14.49 -8.10 -22.17
C VAL A 237 -13.91 -7.90 -20.79
N ALA A 238 -14.60 -8.38 -19.76
CA ALA A 238 -14.12 -8.39 -18.39
C ALA A 238 -13.62 -9.80 -18.05
N GLY A 239 -12.63 -9.92 -17.18
CA GLY A 239 -12.19 -11.21 -16.69
C GLY A 239 -11.67 -11.19 -15.27
N VAL A 240 -11.88 -12.31 -14.59
CA VAL A 240 -11.44 -12.53 -13.22
C VAL A 240 -10.74 -13.88 -13.15
N ASP A 241 -9.53 -13.87 -12.60
CA ASP A 241 -8.80 -15.10 -12.28
C ASP A 241 -8.90 -15.35 -10.77
N LEU A 242 -9.29 -16.57 -10.40
CA LEU A 242 -9.43 -17.02 -9.02
C LEU A 242 -8.49 -18.19 -8.76
N ALA A 243 -7.79 -18.14 -7.64
CA ALA A 243 -7.11 -19.29 -7.07
C ALA A 243 -7.95 -19.82 -5.90
N ALA A 244 -8.35 -21.08 -5.95
CA ALA A 244 -9.04 -21.76 -4.85
C ALA A 244 -8.26 -23.00 -4.39
N TRP A 245 -8.20 -23.26 -3.09
CA TRP A 245 -7.53 -24.43 -2.54
C TRP A 245 -8.24 -25.00 -1.32
N ARG A 246 -8.14 -26.32 -1.15
CA ARG A 246 -8.65 -27.04 0.03
C ARG A 246 -7.74 -28.20 0.39
N GLY A 247 -7.52 -28.40 1.68
CA GLY A 247 -6.79 -29.56 2.19
C GLY A 247 -7.43 -30.87 1.75
N ALA A 248 -6.65 -31.76 1.14
CA ALA A 248 -7.16 -33.01 0.62
C ALA A 248 -7.05 -34.10 1.70
N LYS A 249 -8.18 -34.72 2.04
CA LYS A 249 -8.26 -35.85 2.99
C LYS A 249 -8.25 -37.17 2.21
N LEU A 250 -7.31 -38.06 2.52
CA LEU A 250 -7.30 -39.40 1.93
C LEU A 250 -8.47 -40.24 2.50
N PRO A 251 -9.30 -40.87 1.66
CA PRO A 251 -10.33 -41.79 2.15
C PRO A 251 -9.68 -42.98 2.86
N GLY A 252 -10.13 -43.29 4.08
CA GLY A 252 -9.70 -44.46 4.85
C GLY A 252 -8.48 -44.26 5.77
N LYS A 253 -7.86 -43.08 5.80
CA LYS A 253 -6.89 -42.71 6.84
C LYS A 253 -7.42 -41.54 7.66
N GLN A 254 -7.48 -41.68 8.99
CA GLN A 254 -7.54 -40.52 9.88
C GLN A 254 -6.24 -39.74 9.71
N MET A 255 -6.22 -38.81 8.76
CA MET A 255 -5.18 -37.80 8.68
C MET A 255 -5.45 -36.82 9.82
N TYR A 256 -4.68 -36.94 10.88
CA TYR A 256 -4.52 -35.84 11.83
C TYR A 256 -3.90 -34.68 11.05
N PRO A 257 -4.37 -33.43 11.20
CA PRO A 257 -3.63 -32.28 10.71
C PRO A 257 -2.22 -32.37 11.33
N ASP A 258 -1.20 -32.47 10.47
CA ASP A 258 0.15 -32.89 10.88
C ASP A 258 0.76 -31.91 11.90
N ARG A 259 0.27 -30.66 11.90
CA ARG A 259 0.43 -29.66 12.96
C ARG A 259 -0.79 -28.73 13.03
N ARG A 260 -1.19 -28.37 14.25
CA ARG A 260 -2.01 -27.18 14.53
C ARG A 260 -1.06 -26.02 14.72
N GLU A 261 -1.00 -25.11 13.75
CA GLU A 261 -0.23 -23.87 13.89
C GLU A 261 -1.19 -22.67 13.97
N TYR A 262 -0.85 -21.73 14.82
CA TYR A 262 -1.56 -20.46 14.95
C TYR A 262 -0.95 -19.45 13.98
N HIS A 263 -1.68 -19.11 12.93
CA HIS A 263 -1.36 -17.98 12.05
C HIS A 263 -2.40 -16.88 12.29
N GLU A 264 -1.94 -15.69 12.70
CA GLU A 264 -2.80 -14.51 12.94
C GLU A 264 -3.96 -14.79 13.92
N GLY A 265 -3.73 -15.65 14.92
CA GLY A 265 -4.73 -16.00 15.93
C GLY A 265 -5.79 -17.02 15.48
N ARG A 266 -5.67 -17.59 14.27
CA ARG A 266 -6.54 -18.67 13.79
C ARG A 266 -5.77 -20.00 13.71
N GLU A 267 -6.43 -21.08 14.13
CA GLU A 267 -5.93 -22.44 14.00
C GLU A 267 -6.04 -22.87 12.53
N VAL A 268 -4.91 -23.13 11.88
CA VAL A 268 -4.87 -23.56 10.47
C VAL A 268 -4.50 -25.04 10.41
N GLU A 269 -5.42 -25.85 9.88
CA GLU A 269 -5.16 -27.26 9.60
C GLU A 269 -4.19 -27.38 8.40
N LYS A 270 -3.00 -27.95 8.63
CA LYS A 270 -2.04 -28.26 7.58
C LYS A 270 -2.26 -29.67 7.04
N PHE A 271 -2.29 -29.78 5.71
CA PHE A 271 -2.39 -31.04 4.98
C PHE A 271 -1.16 -31.21 4.10
N ASP A 272 -0.75 -32.46 3.83
CA ASP A 272 0.38 -32.74 2.94
C ASP A 272 0.09 -32.30 1.49
N TYR A 273 -1.18 -32.43 1.10
CA TYR A 273 -1.65 -32.14 -0.24
C TYR A 273 -2.92 -31.29 -0.22
N TYR A 274 -3.05 -30.45 -1.23
CA TYR A 274 -4.19 -29.58 -1.46
C TYR A 274 -4.74 -29.84 -2.86
N VAL A 275 -6.08 -29.89 -2.93
CA VAL A 275 -6.76 -29.71 -4.21
C VAL A 275 -6.74 -28.23 -4.52
N TYR A 276 -6.23 -27.88 -5.70
CA TYR A 276 -6.06 -26.50 -6.15
C TYR A 276 -6.79 -26.30 -7.47
N PHE A 277 -7.59 -25.24 -7.55
CA PHE A 277 -8.25 -24.79 -8.77
C PHE A 277 -7.66 -23.46 -9.23
N ASP A 278 -7.30 -23.39 -10.51
CA ASP A 278 -7.09 -22.15 -11.24
C ASP A 278 -8.34 -21.92 -12.11
N ILE A 279 -9.14 -20.93 -11.74
CA ILE A 279 -10.43 -20.65 -12.36
C ILE A 279 -10.32 -19.32 -13.09
N LYS A 280 -10.44 -19.35 -14.41
CA LYS A 280 -10.38 -18.16 -15.28
C LYS A 280 -11.76 -17.91 -15.85
N ILE A 281 -12.31 -16.74 -15.57
CA ILE A 281 -13.64 -16.35 -16.01
C ILE A 281 -13.48 -15.16 -16.94
N LYS A 282 -14.05 -15.27 -18.14
CA LYS A 282 -14.10 -14.18 -19.11
C LYS A 282 -15.55 -13.93 -19.46
N ARG A 283 -15.99 -12.68 -19.33
CA ARG A 283 -17.31 -12.20 -19.74
C ARG A 283 -17.14 -11.27 -20.92
N ARG A 284 -17.82 -11.54 -22.03
CA ARG A 284 -17.88 -10.71 -23.23
C ARG A 284 -19.30 -10.17 -23.37
N GLN A 285 -19.45 -8.87 -23.56
CA GLN A 285 -20.73 -8.26 -23.91
C GLN A 285 -20.69 -7.85 -25.38
N VAL A 286 -21.69 -8.26 -26.15
CA VAL A 286 -21.82 -7.93 -27.59
C VAL A 286 -23.25 -7.57 -27.92
N ILE A 287 -23.44 -6.58 -28.80
CA ILE A 287 -24.75 -6.27 -29.36
C ILE A 287 -24.88 -6.97 -30.72
N ILE A 288 -25.78 -7.96 -30.82
CA ILE A 288 -26.06 -8.67 -32.06
C ILE A 288 -27.51 -8.38 -32.46
N LYS A 289 -27.70 -7.77 -33.65
CA LYS A 289 -29.03 -7.40 -34.19
C LYS A 289 -29.90 -6.58 -33.21
N GLY A 290 -29.28 -5.65 -32.47
CA GLY A 290 -29.97 -4.77 -31.52
C GLY A 290 -30.34 -5.41 -30.17
N LYS A 291 -29.92 -6.66 -29.92
CA LYS A 291 -30.01 -7.29 -28.60
C LYS A 291 -28.64 -7.36 -27.94
N GLU A 292 -28.59 -6.98 -26.67
CA GLU A 292 -27.41 -7.18 -25.82
C GLU A 292 -27.33 -8.64 -25.40
N ILE A 293 -26.22 -9.28 -25.79
CA ILE A 293 -25.92 -10.66 -25.45
C ILE A 293 -24.67 -10.65 -24.58
N GLU A 294 -24.70 -11.46 -23.52
CA GLU A 294 -23.54 -11.73 -22.68
C GLU A 294 -23.09 -13.16 -22.85
N ASP A 295 -21.81 -13.31 -23.19
CA ASP A 295 -21.12 -14.58 -23.21
C ASP A 295 -20.20 -14.67 -21.99
N MET A 296 -20.21 -15.80 -21.28
CA MET A 296 -19.28 -16.11 -20.22
C MET A 296 -18.54 -17.40 -20.54
N LEU A 297 -17.22 -17.31 -20.65
CA LEU A 297 -16.31 -18.45 -20.75
C LEU A 297 -15.66 -18.68 -19.39
N VAL A 298 -15.89 -19.86 -18.82
CA VAL A 298 -15.23 -20.28 -17.59
C VAL A 298 -14.30 -21.45 -17.89
N THR A 299 -13.05 -21.32 -17.47
CA THR A 299 -12.04 -22.37 -17.54
C THR A 299 -11.63 -22.77 -16.14
N ILE A 300 -11.80 -24.04 -15.80
CA ILE A 300 -11.42 -24.63 -14.51
C ILE A 300 -10.26 -25.58 -14.77
N GLU A 301 -9.12 -25.30 -14.17
CA GLU A 301 -7.93 -26.15 -14.20
C GLU A 301 -7.70 -26.73 -12.80
N GLY A 302 -7.82 -28.05 -12.69
CA GLY A 302 -7.59 -28.78 -11.44
C GLY A 302 -6.16 -29.27 -11.32
N HIS A 303 -5.55 -28.98 -10.18
CA HIS A 303 -4.19 -29.38 -9.82
C HIS A 303 -4.16 -30.04 -8.44
N LEU A 304 -3.19 -30.92 -8.26
CA LEU A 304 -2.78 -31.38 -6.93
C LEU A 304 -1.49 -30.64 -6.59
N LYS A 305 -1.48 -29.93 -5.47
CA LYS A 305 -0.32 -29.17 -5.00
C LYS A 305 0.06 -29.57 -3.59
N SER A 306 1.35 -29.52 -3.30
CA SER A 306 1.89 -29.66 -1.94
C SER A 306 1.64 -28.39 -1.11
N TRP A 307 1.71 -28.50 0.22
CA TRP A 307 1.66 -27.32 1.11
C TRP A 307 2.66 -26.22 0.69
N GLN A 308 3.89 -26.59 0.37
CA GLN A 308 4.95 -25.64 0.01
C GLN A 308 4.59 -24.83 -1.24
N GLU A 309 3.97 -25.46 -2.23
CA GLU A 309 3.51 -24.78 -3.45
C GLU A 309 2.34 -23.85 -3.19
N ILE A 310 1.42 -24.22 -2.29
CA ILE A 310 0.32 -23.36 -1.86
C ILE A 310 0.86 -22.16 -1.08
N GLU A 311 1.79 -22.39 -0.15
CA GLU A 311 2.41 -21.31 0.63
C GLU A 311 3.21 -20.36 -0.27
N ALA A 312 3.94 -20.89 -1.24
CA ALA A 312 4.62 -20.10 -2.26
C ALA A 312 3.63 -19.26 -3.08
N LYS A 313 2.49 -19.84 -3.49
CA LYS A 313 1.46 -19.09 -4.23
C LYS A 313 0.78 -18.03 -3.35
N LYS A 314 0.51 -18.32 -2.07
CA LYS A 314 0.03 -17.35 -1.09
C LYS A 314 1.00 -16.19 -0.93
N LYS A 315 2.31 -16.49 -0.83
CA LYS A 315 3.38 -15.48 -0.78
C LYS A 315 3.47 -14.68 -2.09
N GLU A 316 3.27 -15.30 -3.25
CA GLU A 316 3.22 -14.62 -4.54
C GLU A 316 2.03 -13.67 -4.65
N ILE A 317 0.83 -14.12 -4.24
CA ILE A 317 -0.37 -13.27 -4.19
C ILE A 317 -0.16 -12.12 -3.22
N LYS A 318 0.37 -12.40 -2.02
CA LYS A 318 0.70 -11.36 -1.04
C LYS A 318 1.79 -10.43 -1.55
N ALA A 319 2.79 -10.93 -2.27
CA ALA A 319 3.83 -10.12 -2.88
C ALA A 319 3.30 -9.27 -4.03
N MET A 320 2.27 -9.71 -4.76
CA MET A 320 1.57 -8.88 -5.74
C MET A 320 0.74 -7.79 -5.05
N GLU A 321 0.01 -8.12 -3.98
CA GLU A 321 -0.66 -7.15 -3.12
C GLU A 321 0.36 -6.13 -2.56
N ASP A 322 1.50 -6.62 -2.06
CA ASP A 322 2.59 -5.81 -1.51
C ASP A 322 3.35 -5.04 -2.59
N ALA A 323 3.47 -5.55 -3.82
CA ALA A 323 4.09 -4.84 -4.95
C ALA A 323 3.20 -3.73 -5.46
N ILE A 324 1.87 -3.94 -5.47
CA ILE A 324 0.90 -2.87 -5.62
C ILE A 324 1.16 -1.84 -4.52
N LEU A 325 1.24 -2.26 -3.25
CA LEU A 325 1.56 -1.37 -2.11
C LEU A 325 2.92 -0.65 -2.25
N ARG A 326 3.97 -1.31 -2.72
CA ARG A 326 5.32 -0.75 -2.94
C ARG A 326 5.38 0.18 -4.13
N SER A 327 4.65 -0.09 -5.20
CA SER A 327 4.48 0.89 -6.27
C SER A 327 3.84 2.15 -5.70
N LEU A 328 2.95 2.04 -4.70
CA LEU A 328 2.47 3.21 -3.96
C LEU A 328 3.62 3.92 -3.26
N GLU A 329 4.55 3.19 -2.65
CA GLU A 329 5.72 3.74 -1.95
C GLU A 329 6.80 4.33 -2.87
N GLU A 330 6.94 3.83 -4.10
CA GLU A 330 7.81 4.43 -5.12
C GLU A 330 7.18 5.70 -5.68
N PHE A 331 5.85 5.71 -5.87
CA PHE A 331 5.07 6.92 -6.15
C PHE A 331 5.06 7.90 -4.95
N ARG A 332 5.31 7.46 -3.70
CA ARG A 332 5.46 8.29 -2.48
C ARG A 332 6.66 9.26 -2.49
N GLY A 333 7.48 9.29 -3.54
CA GLY A 333 8.62 10.22 -3.60
C GLY A 333 9.68 9.96 -2.53
N THR A 334 9.73 8.75 -1.97
CA THR A 334 10.79 8.28 -1.06
C THR A 334 12.10 7.96 -1.79
N ARG A 335 12.41 8.70 -2.86
CA ARG A 335 13.71 8.66 -3.53
C ARG A 335 14.52 9.91 -3.22
N GLU A 336 14.58 10.29 -1.95
CA GLU A 336 15.78 10.92 -1.42
C GLU A 336 16.79 9.80 -1.11
N LEU A 337 17.74 9.61 -2.03
CA LEU A 337 19.10 9.15 -1.75
C LEU A 337 19.33 7.89 -0.90
N ALA A 338 18.41 6.94 -0.84
CA ALA A 338 18.77 5.58 -0.45
C ALA A 338 19.31 4.85 -1.69
N GLN A 339 20.65 4.80 -1.80
CA GLN A 339 21.28 3.71 -2.54
C GLN A 339 20.61 2.39 -2.12
N PRO A 340 20.38 1.43 -3.04
CA PRO A 340 19.69 0.20 -2.73
C PRO A 340 20.39 -0.44 -1.54
N SER A 341 19.73 -0.41 -0.37
CA SER A 341 20.32 -0.96 0.84
C SER A 341 20.71 -2.41 0.57
N GLU A 342 21.85 -2.87 1.08
CA GLU A 342 22.30 -4.26 0.90
C GLU A 342 21.22 -5.28 1.26
N LYS A 343 20.22 -4.89 2.08
CA LYS A 343 19.05 -5.70 2.44
C LYS A 343 18.16 -6.03 1.24
N SER A 344 17.92 -5.09 0.33
CA SER A 344 17.10 -5.29 -0.88
C SER A 344 17.81 -6.18 -1.89
N ARG A 345 19.12 -5.98 -2.08
CA ARG A 345 19.97 -6.86 -2.90
C ARG A 345 20.13 -8.25 -2.29
N ARG A 346 20.17 -8.36 -0.95
CA ARG A 346 20.17 -9.65 -0.26
C ARG A 346 18.83 -10.34 -0.40
N GLU A 347 17.70 -9.64 -0.33
CA GLU A 347 16.36 -10.19 -0.50
C GLU A 347 16.12 -10.68 -1.94
N GLU A 348 16.48 -9.89 -2.95
CA GLU A 348 16.46 -10.30 -4.36
C GLU A 348 17.43 -11.45 -4.63
N SER A 349 18.66 -11.40 -4.08
CA SER A 349 19.64 -12.49 -4.14
C SER A 349 19.13 -13.75 -3.45
N THR A 350 18.40 -13.64 -2.33
CA THR A 350 17.78 -14.79 -1.65
C THR A 350 16.58 -15.32 -2.41
N LEU A 351 15.77 -14.47 -3.05
CA LEU A 351 14.68 -14.88 -3.92
C LEU A 351 15.18 -15.57 -5.18
N GLU A 352 16.30 -15.10 -5.74
CA GLU A 352 16.93 -15.66 -6.92
C GLU A 352 17.71 -16.95 -6.58
N LYS A 353 18.36 -17.00 -5.41
CA LYS A 353 18.91 -18.23 -4.82
C LYS A 353 17.82 -19.23 -4.44
N LEU A 354 16.66 -18.79 -3.93
CA LEU A 354 15.48 -19.61 -3.66
C LEU A 354 14.86 -20.11 -4.96
N LYS A 355 14.72 -19.28 -5.99
CA LYS A 355 14.28 -19.72 -7.33
C LYS A 355 15.25 -20.71 -7.95
N LYS A 356 16.57 -20.52 -7.81
CA LYS A 356 17.60 -21.47 -8.26
C LYS A 356 17.63 -22.75 -7.43
N THR A 357 17.52 -22.69 -6.11
CA THR A 357 17.47 -23.88 -5.26
C THR A 357 16.14 -24.62 -5.40
N LEU A 358 15.00 -23.94 -5.55
CA LEU A 358 13.70 -24.56 -5.84
C LEU A 358 13.66 -25.13 -7.26
N SER A 359 14.25 -24.49 -8.27
CA SER A 359 14.35 -25.09 -9.62
C SER A 359 15.36 -26.22 -9.71
N ALA A 360 16.43 -26.21 -8.90
CA ALA A 360 17.43 -27.28 -8.84
C ALA A 360 17.08 -28.42 -7.87
N SER A 361 16.19 -28.21 -6.89
CA SER A 361 15.74 -29.23 -5.92
C SER A 361 14.30 -29.71 -6.13
N ALA A 362 13.52 -29.11 -7.04
CA ALA A 362 12.23 -29.62 -7.47
C ALA A 362 12.31 -30.71 -8.56
N GLN A 363 13.39 -31.50 -8.58
CA GLN A 363 13.30 -32.87 -9.05
C GLN A 363 13.02 -33.78 -7.85
N TYR A 364 11.89 -33.53 -7.18
CA TYR A 364 11.40 -34.52 -6.23
C TYR A 364 10.81 -35.68 -7.02
N VAL A 365 11.41 -36.85 -6.80
CA VAL A 365 10.91 -38.14 -7.22
C VAL A 365 9.52 -38.29 -6.66
N VAL A 366 8.51 -38.14 -7.52
CA VAL A 366 7.15 -38.60 -7.28
C VAL A 366 7.27 -40.02 -6.72
N PRO A 367 6.74 -40.32 -5.52
CA PRO A 367 6.83 -41.67 -4.96
C PRO A 367 6.30 -42.65 -6.01
N LYS A 368 7.19 -43.50 -6.53
CA LYS A 368 6.80 -44.54 -7.46
C LYS A 368 5.78 -45.44 -6.76
N VAL A 369 4.57 -45.45 -7.31
CA VAL A 369 3.53 -46.47 -7.17
C VAL A 369 3.17 -46.79 -5.71
N GLY A 370 2.18 -46.05 -5.22
CA GLY A 370 1.29 -46.48 -4.15
C GLY A 370 -0.12 -45.95 -4.42
N GLU A 371 -1.14 -46.66 -3.93
CA GLU A 371 -2.56 -46.30 -4.00
C GLU A 371 -2.93 -44.82 -3.64
N PRO A 372 -2.21 -44.08 -2.76
CA PRO A 372 -2.63 -42.73 -2.37
C PRO A 372 -2.65 -41.71 -3.51
N GLU A 373 -1.68 -41.74 -4.43
CA GLU A 373 -1.58 -40.71 -5.48
C GLU A 373 -2.64 -40.89 -6.57
N SER A 374 -2.93 -42.13 -6.96
CA SER A 374 -3.98 -42.43 -7.93
C SER A 374 -5.36 -42.08 -7.37
N ILE A 375 -5.59 -42.34 -6.08
CA ILE A 375 -6.79 -41.93 -5.35
C ILE A 375 -6.91 -40.41 -5.34
N MET A 376 -5.83 -39.67 -5.01
CA MET A 376 -5.87 -38.20 -4.94
C MET A 376 -6.10 -37.57 -6.31
N LYS A 377 -5.45 -38.08 -7.37
CA LYS A 377 -5.72 -37.64 -8.75
C LYS A 377 -7.17 -37.90 -9.15
N ARG A 378 -7.76 -39.01 -8.70
CA ARG A 378 -9.19 -39.30 -8.91
C ARG A 378 -10.07 -38.31 -8.16
N VAL A 379 -9.77 -38.03 -6.89
CA VAL A 379 -10.49 -37.03 -6.07
C VAL A 379 -10.45 -35.64 -6.70
N VAL A 380 -9.29 -35.20 -7.22
CA VAL A 380 -9.21 -33.90 -7.94
C VAL A 380 -10.10 -33.92 -9.18
N LYS A 381 -10.07 -35.00 -9.97
CA LYS A 381 -10.91 -35.13 -11.17
C LYS A 381 -12.41 -35.12 -10.81
N GLU A 382 -12.80 -35.86 -9.79
CA GLU A 382 -14.17 -35.89 -9.27
C GLU A 382 -14.61 -34.51 -8.82
N GLN A 383 -13.79 -33.77 -8.07
CA GLN A 383 -14.15 -32.42 -7.62
C GLN A 383 -14.20 -31.39 -8.75
N VAL A 384 -13.36 -31.52 -9.78
CA VAL A 384 -13.50 -30.69 -10.99
C VAL A 384 -14.81 -31.00 -11.71
N ILE A 385 -15.24 -32.26 -11.73
CA ILE A 385 -16.53 -32.66 -12.31
C ILE A 385 -17.68 -32.14 -11.46
N GLU A 386 -17.63 -32.28 -10.13
CA GLU A 386 -18.66 -31.76 -9.22
C GLU A 386 -18.80 -30.24 -9.31
N LEU A 387 -17.69 -29.51 -9.35
CA LEU A 387 -17.72 -28.06 -9.56
C LEU A 387 -18.31 -27.72 -10.94
N TYR A 388 -17.90 -28.45 -11.97
CA TYR A 388 -18.43 -28.27 -13.31
C TYR A 388 -19.95 -28.53 -13.37
N ASP A 389 -20.41 -29.61 -12.75
CA ASP A 389 -21.83 -29.99 -12.74
C ASP A 389 -22.65 -29.02 -11.89
N ALA A 390 -22.13 -28.55 -10.75
CA ALA A 390 -22.79 -27.51 -9.96
C ALA A 390 -22.96 -26.21 -10.76
N ILE A 391 -21.92 -25.78 -11.48
CA ILE A 391 -22.03 -24.60 -12.34
C ILE A 391 -23.01 -24.84 -13.50
N LYS A 392 -23.01 -26.06 -14.05
CA LYS A 392 -23.94 -26.45 -15.12
C LYS A 392 -25.40 -26.43 -14.63
N GLU A 393 -25.66 -26.89 -13.41
CA GLU A 393 -26.98 -26.81 -12.77
C GLU A 393 -27.42 -25.36 -12.56
N SER A 394 -26.52 -24.51 -12.04
CA SER A 394 -26.76 -23.06 -11.92
C SER A 394 -27.03 -22.39 -13.28
N ALA A 395 -26.41 -22.86 -14.36
CA ALA A 395 -26.65 -22.36 -15.70
C ALA A 395 -27.99 -22.82 -16.31
N GLY A 396 -28.68 -23.80 -15.72
CA GLY A 396 -30.01 -24.26 -16.17
C GLY A 396 -30.05 -24.81 -17.60
N ALA A 397 -31.19 -24.59 -18.30
CA ALA A 397 -31.46 -25.05 -19.68
C ALA A 397 -30.85 -24.15 -20.78
N LEU A 398 -29.78 -23.42 -20.47
CA LEU A 398 -29.08 -22.58 -21.45
C LEU A 398 -28.39 -23.44 -22.51
N LYS A 399 -28.11 -22.84 -23.68
CA LYS A 399 -27.35 -23.47 -24.77
C LYS A 399 -25.89 -23.66 -24.36
N LEU A 400 -25.64 -24.65 -23.52
CA LEU A 400 -24.30 -25.08 -23.13
C LEU A 400 -23.65 -25.74 -24.35
N GLN A 401 -22.78 -25.01 -25.05
CA GLN A 401 -21.90 -25.64 -26.03
C GLN A 401 -20.76 -26.33 -25.27
N ARG A 402 -20.78 -27.67 -25.29
CA ARG A 402 -19.61 -28.45 -24.87
C ARG A 402 -18.50 -28.26 -25.90
N MET A 403 -17.50 -27.46 -25.55
CA MET A 403 -16.26 -27.44 -26.31
C MET A 403 -15.56 -28.80 -26.17
N PRO A 404 -15.09 -29.42 -27.27
CA PRO A 404 -14.30 -30.63 -27.19
C PRO A 404 -13.05 -30.34 -26.33
N THR A 405 -12.84 -31.13 -25.28
CA THR A 405 -11.59 -31.10 -24.53
C THR A 405 -10.45 -31.47 -25.49
N GLU A 406 -9.54 -30.53 -25.74
CA GLU A 406 -8.32 -30.78 -26.50
C GLU A 406 -7.48 -31.87 -25.80
N GLY A 407 -7.37 -33.03 -26.45
CA GLY A 407 -6.35 -34.05 -26.18
C GLY A 407 -6.77 -35.24 -25.32
N ARG A 408 -6.92 -36.40 -25.98
CA ARG A 408 -6.35 -37.65 -25.47
C ARG A 408 -4.86 -37.65 -25.76
#